data_AF-A0A7V9U5C5-F1
#
_entry.id   AF-A0A7V9U5C5-F1
#
_cell.length_a   1.000
_cell.length_b   1.000
_cell.length_c   1.000
_cell.angle_alpha   90.00
_cell.angle_beta   90.00
_cell.angle_gamma   90.00
#
_symmetry.space_group_name_H-M   'P 1'
#
loop_
_entity.id
_entity.type
_entity.pdbx_description
1 polymer ?
#
loop_
_entity_poly.entity_id
_entity_poly.type
_entity_poly.pdbx_seq_one_letter_code
_entity_poly.pdbx_strand_id
1 'polypeptide(L)'
;MTNFRMSADRIFLQPRQLVMEPPTRNRVAADRLVVGIALNGDARAYPIQFIGYHHQVRDKVGGQHVLVSYCTVCRTGRVFTPVVQVETRFSLRGDSLIAGERTYALNGTGPSGSLKPLSASQEFWHSWRTFQSTTEKY
;
A
#
# COMPACT_ATOMS: atom_id res chain seq x y z
N MET A 1 -15.58 3.80 33.48
CA MET A 1 -14.41 3.94 32.58
C MET A 1 -14.90 3.63 31.17
N THR A 2 -15.05 4.66 30.33
CA THR A 2 -15.65 4.54 29.00
C THR A 2 -14.59 4.02 28.02
N ASN A 3 -14.83 2.82 27.48
CA ASN A 3 -14.04 2.24 26.40
C ASN A 3 -13.93 3.23 25.23
N PHE A 4 -12.70 3.49 24.78
CA PHE A 4 -12.44 4.26 23.57
C PHE A 4 -13.13 3.56 22.39
N ARG A 5 -14.28 4.10 22.00
CA ARG A 5 -14.98 3.75 20.77
C ARG A 5 -14.12 4.27 19.62
N MET A 6 -13.22 3.43 19.11
CA MET A 6 -12.60 3.65 17.81
C MET A 6 -13.75 3.74 16.79
N SER A 7 -14.11 4.95 16.39
CA SER A 7 -15.09 5.18 15.33
C SER A 7 -14.57 4.51 14.07
N ALA A 8 -15.22 3.43 13.63
CA ALA A 8 -14.88 2.71 12.40
C ALA A 8 -14.70 3.66 11.20
N ASP A 9 -15.39 4.80 11.23
CA ASP A 9 -15.37 5.86 10.21
C ASP A 9 -13.99 6.49 9.97
N ARG A 10 -13.04 6.38 10.93
CA ARG A 10 -11.68 6.94 10.76
C ARG A 10 -10.67 5.96 10.17
N ILE A 11 -10.99 4.68 10.08
CA ILE A 11 -10.11 3.62 9.54
C ILE A 11 -9.91 3.82 8.02
N PHE A 12 -10.90 4.38 7.33
CA PHE A 12 -10.88 4.57 5.88
C PHE A 12 -10.15 5.84 5.41
N LEU A 13 -9.58 6.63 6.33
CA LEU A 13 -8.85 7.84 5.98
C LEU A 13 -7.52 7.47 5.33
N GLN A 14 -7.20 8.11 4.22
CA GLN A 14 -5.91 7.95 3.56
C GLN A 14 -4.78 8.56 4.40
N PRO A 15 -3.55 8.03 4.31
CA PRO A 15 -2.39 8.70 4.89
C PRO A 15 -2.29 10.11 4.31
N ARG A 16 -2.26 11.13 5.18
CA ARG A 16 -2.11 12.53 4.75
C ARG A 16 -0.70 12.84 4.25
N GLN A 17 0.29 12.09 4.73
CA GLN A 17 1.68 12.26 4.36
C GLN A 17 2.33 10.89 4.24
N LEU A 18 2.89 10.60 3.07
CA LEU A 18 3.76 9.45 2.87
C LEU A 18 5.20 9.89 3.16
N VAL A 19 5.78 9.48 4.29
CA VAL A 19 7.17 9.79 4.63
C VAL A 19 8.01 8.53 4.41
N MET A 20 8.87 8.56 3.41
CA MET A 20 9.85 7.50 3.18
C MET A 20 11.15 7.87 3.89
N GLU A 21 11.60 7.05 4.84
CA GLU A 21 12.86 7.15 5.55
C GLU A 21 13.90 6.18 4.99
N PRO A 22 15.16 6.62 4.80
CA PRO A 22 16.23 5.71 4.41
C PRO A 22 16.49 4.63 5.47
N PRO A 23 17.14 3.51 5.12
CA PRO A 23 17.41 2.41 6.06
C PRO A 23 18.10 2.85 7.36
N THR A 24 18.90 3.92 7.31
CA THR A 24 19.67 4.47 8.43
C THR A 24 18.84 5.24 9.45
N ARG A 25 17.66 5.76 9.08
CA ARG A 25 16.77 6.54 9.96
C ARG A 25 15.47 5.83 10.32
N ASN A 26 15.19 4.72 9.64
CA ASN A 26 13.95 4.01 9.79
C ASN A 26 13.91 3.12 11.05
N ARG A 27 12.83 3.25 11.83
CA ARG A 27 12.62 2.57 13.13
C ARG A 27 11.74 1.31 13.05
N VAL A 28 11.35 0.87 11.85
CA VAL A 28 10.57 -0.36 11.67
C VAL A 28 11.45 -1.55 12.01
N ALA A 29 10.99 -2.35 12.99
CA ALA A 29 11.70 -3.55 13.43
C ALA A 29 11.92 -4.55 12.29
N ALA A 30 13.03 -5.28 12.33
CA ALA A 30 13.48 -6.04 11.16
C ALA A 30 12.67 -7.31 10.86
N ASP A 31 11.92 -7.77 11.85
CA ASP A 31 11.00 -8.89 11.84
C ASP A 31 9.58 -8.51 11.36
N ARG A 32 9.38 -7.27 10.90
CA ARG A 32 8.08 -6.82 10.39
C ARG A 32 7.89 -7.26 8.95
N LEU A 33 6.67 -7.71 8.63
CA LEU A 33 6.24 -7.97 7.27
C LEU A 33 6.00 -6.67 6.52
N VAL A 34 6.46 -6.64 5.27
CA VAL A 34 6.31 -5.53 4.34
C VAL A 34 5.71 -6.03 3.03
N VAL A 35 5.03 -5.14 2.33
CA VAL A 35 4.78 -5.27 0.89
C VAL A 35 5.89 -4.52 0.17
N GLY A 36 6.68 -5.21 -0.64
CA GLY A 36 7.83 -4.64 -1.36
C GLY A 36 7.54 -4.49 -2.85
N ILE A 37 8.00 -3.40 -3.45
CA ILE A 37 8.02 -3.20 -4.91
C ILE A 37 9.36 -2.63 -5.33
N ALA A 38 9.92 -3.15 -6.42
CA ALA A 38 11.08 -2.60 -7.11
C ALA A 38 10.70 -2.31 -8.56
N LEU A 39 10.84 -1.06 -8.99
CA LEU A 39 10.44 -0.60 -10.30
C LEU A 39 11.41 0.47 -10.80
N ASN A 40 11.92 0.32 -12.04
CA ASN A 40 12.83 1.27 -12.69
C ASN A 40 14.03 1.70 -11.82
N GLY A 41 14.61 0.77 -11.06
CA GLY A 41 15.77 1.02 -10.20
C GLY A 41 15.45 1.66 -8.83
N ASP A 42 14.18 1.97 -8.55
CA ASP A 42 13.71 2.44 -7.25
C ASP A 42 12.96 1.31 -6.53
N ALA A 43 13.26 1.13 -5.26
CA ALA A 43 12.66 0.10 -4.42
C ALA A 43 12.01 0.75 -3.19
N ARG A 44 10.77 0.35 -2.91
CA ARG A 44 9.99 0.79 -1.75
C ARG A 44 9.44 -0.41 -0.99
N ALA A 45 9.31 -0.25 0.32
CA ALA A 45 8.68 -1.23 1.19
C ALA A 45 7.65 -0.57 2.12
N TYR A 46 6.47 -1.18 2.21
CA TYR A 46 5.33 -0.68 2.97
C TYR A 46 5.00 -1.66 4.11
N PRO A 47 5.31 -1.31 5.37
CA PRO A 47 5.02 -2.17 6.52
C PRO A 47 3.52 -2.45 6.66
N ILE A 48 3.17 -3.74 6.82
CA ILE A 48 1.77 -4.18 6.97
C ILE A 48 1.09 -3.49 8.15
N GLN A 49 1.82 -3.19 9.23
CA GLN A 49 1.28 -2.49 10.40
C GLN A 49 0.71 -1.09 10.07
N PHE A 50 1.21 -0.44 9.03
CA PHE A 50 0.73 0.89 8.61
C PHE A 50 -0.33 0.78 7.53
N ILE A 51 -0.05 0.00 6.47
CA ILE A 51 -1.01 -0.16 5.36
C ILE A 51 -2.22 -0.99 5.75
N GLY A 52 -2.14 -1.82 6.80
CA GLY A 52 -3.28 -2.59 7.30
C GLY A 52 -4.34 -1.73 7.96
N TYR A 53 -3.98 -0.56 8.50
CA TYR A 53 -4.96 0.40 9.01
C TYR A 53 -5.64 1.16 7.88
N HIS A 54 -4.87 1.60 6.88
CA HIS A 54 -5.37 2.45 5.79
C HIS A 54 -5.91 1.68 4.58
N HIS A 55 -5.59 0.38 4.49
CA HIS A 55 -5.90 -0.57 3.42
C HIS A 55 -5.41 -0.20 2.01
N GLN A 56 -5.05 1.06 1.77
CA GLN A 56 -4.46 1.52 0.53
C GLN A 56 -3.43 2.64 0.75
N VAL A 57 -2.43 2.66 -0.12
CA VAL A 57 -1.42 3.72 -0.23
C VAL A 57 -1.23 4.05 -1.70
N ARG A 58 -1.18 5.35 -2.02
CA ARG A 58 -0.73 5.82 -3.33
C ARG A 58 0.70 6.34 -3.20
N ASP A 59 1.53 5.96 -4.15
CA ASP A 59 2.92 6.40 -4.21
C ASP A 59 3.36 6.58 -5.68
N LYS A 60 4.56 7.11 -5.88
CA LYS A 60 5.26 7.16 -7.16
C LYS A 60 6.62 6.46 -6.98
N VAL A 61 6.76 5.29 -7.59
CA VAL A 61 7.97 4.45 -7.51
C VAL A 61 8.63 4.42 -8.88
N GLY A 62 9.92 4.75 -8.94
CA GLY A 62 10.66 4.69 -10.21
C GLY A 62 10.03 5.53 -11.33
N GLY A 63 9.43 6.67 -10.95
CA GLY A 63 8.74 7.57 -11.88
C GLY A 63 7.28 7.18 -12.23
N GLN A 64 6.79 6.01 -11.79
CA GLN A 64 5.45 5.51 -12.11
C GLN A 64 4.51 5.56 -10.90
N HIS A 65 3.27 6.00 -11.12
CA HIS A 65 2.25 5.94 -10.08
C HIS A 65 1.87 4.50 -9.75
N VAL A 66 1.74 4.19 -8.46
CA VAL A 66 1.34 2.88 -7.97
C VAL A 66 0.23 3.01 -6.93
N LEU A 67 -0.62 1.99 -6.88
CA LEU A 67 -1.59 1.78 -5.81
C LEU A 67 -1.21 0.51 -5.06
N VAL A 68 -0.80 0.65 -3.81
CA VAL A 68 -0.60 -0.46 -2.88
C VAL A 68 -1.90 -0.70 -2.14
N SER A 69 -2.34 -1.95 -2.05
CA SER A 69 -3.49 -2.34 -1.25
C SER A 69 -3.11 -3.43 -0.26
N TYR A 70 -3.85 -3.51 0.84
CA TYR A 70 -3.73 -4.60 1.80
C TYR A 70 -5.12 -5.02 2.31
N CYS A 71 -5.46 -6.28 2.09
CA CYS A 71 -6.65 -6.90 2.67
C CYS A 71 -6.28 -7.54 4.01
N THR A 72 -6.78 -7.02 5.12
CA THR A 72 -6.48 -7.52 6.48
C THR A 72 -7.06 -8.93 6.71
N VAL A 73 -8.22 -9.22 6.14
CA VAL A 73 -8.87 -10.55 6.21
C VAL A 73 -8.08 -11.58 5.38
N CYS A 74 -7.67 -11.19 4.17
CA CYS A 74 -6.92 -12.04 3.24
C CYS A 74 -5.42 -12.14 3.59
N ARG A 75 -4.94 -11.28 4.49
CA ARG A 75 -3.52 -11.12 4.87
C ARG A 75 -2.57 -10.98 3.68
N THR A 76 -3.04 -10.28 2.65
CA THR A 76 -2.36 -10.19 1.35
C THR A 76 -2.26 -8.74 0.92
N GLY A 77 -1.04 -8.31 0.62
CA GLY A 77 -0.73 -7.05 -0.03
C GLY A 77 -0.53 -7.21 -1.53
N ARG A 78 -0.96 -6.21 -2.30
CA ARG A 78 -0.82 -6.19 -3.76
C ARG A 78 -0.48 -4.78 -4.23
N VAL A 79 0.16 -4.69 -5.39
CA VAL A 79 0.50 -3.40 -6.01
C VAL A 79 -0.02 -3.39 -7.44
N PHE A 80 -0.59 -2.26 -7.86
CA PHE A 80 -1.19 -2.09 -9.19
C PHE A 80 -0.73 -0.81 -9.85
N THR A 81 -0.78 -0.79 -11.18
CA THR A 81 -0.84 0.48 -11.92
C THR A 81 -2.26 1.07 -11.78
N PRO A 82 -2.40 2.34 -11.37
CA PRO A 82 -3.71 2.99 -11.38
C PRO A 82 -4.20 3.12 -12.83
N VAL A 83 -5.44 2.68 -13.07
CA VAL A 83 -6.02 2.59 -14.44
C VAL A 83 -6.54 3.93 -14.94
N VAL A 84 -6.83 4.85 -14.04
CA VAL A 84 -7.39 6.15 -14.38
C VAL A 84 -6.24 7.16 -14.29
N GLN A 85 -6.24 8.17 -15.16
CA GLN A 85 -5.26 9.26 -15.34
C GLN A 85 -4.44 9.62 -14.08
N VAL A 86 -3.24 10.17 -14.25
CA VAL A 86 -2.31 10.55 -13.15
C VAL A 86 -2.98 11.22 -11.94
N GLU A 87 -4.05 12.00 -12.16
CA GLU A 87 -4.85 12.70 -11.13
C GLU A 87 -5.91 11.85 -10.41
N THR A 88 -5.97 10.54 -10.64
CA THR A 88 -7.05 9.71 -10.11
C THR A 88 -6.98 9.57 -8.61
N ARG A 89 -8.04 10.06 -7.97
CA ARG A 89 -8.28 9.87 -6.56
C ARG A 89 -8.96 8.53 -6.34
N PHE A 90 -8.25 7.63 -5.68
CA PHE A 90 -8.86 6.45 -5.09
C PHE A 90 -9.40 6.82 -3.71
N SER A 91 -10.62 6.41 -3.40
CA SER A 91 -11.18 6.44 -2.05
C SER A 91 -11.56 5.02 -1.62
N LEU A 92 -11.60 4.75 -0.32
CA LEU A 92 -11.97 3.45 0.19
C LEU A 92 -13.36 3.54 0.82
N ARG A 93 -14.27 2.66 0.42
CA ARG A 93 -15.60 2.50 1.03
C ARG A 93 -15.81 1.03 1.36
N GLY A 94 -15.78 0.69 2.65
CA GLY A 94 -15.68 -0.71 3.08
C GLY A 94 -14.43 -1.35 2.48
N ASP A 95 -14.62 -2.45 1.75
CA ASP A 95 -13.52 -3.18 1.07
C ASP A 95 -13.34 -2.80 -0.41
N SER A 96 -13.98 -1.70 -0.84
CA SER A 96 -14.00 -1.27 -2.23
C SER A 96 -13.19 0.01 -2.45
N LEU A 97 -12.23 -0.07 -3.36
CA LEU A 97 -11.49 1.04 -3.97
C LEU A 97 -12.37 1.71 -5.02
N ILE A 98 -12.68 2.98 -4.82
CA ILE A 98 -13.53 3.79 -5.71
C ILE A 98 -12.66 4.80 -6.46
N ALA A 99 -12.73 4.81 -7.79
CA ALA A 99 -12.02 5.72 -8.69
C ALA A 99 -12.99 6.29 -9.75
N GLY A 100 -13.59 7.44 -9.45
CA GLY A 100 -14.71 7.98 -10.22
C GLY A 100 -15.90 7.02 -10.19
N GLU A 101 -16.42 6.66 -11.36
CA GLU A 101 -17.52 5.69 -11.53
C GLU A 101 -17.06 4.22 -11.43
N ARG A 102 -15.76 3.97 -11.26
CA ARG A 102 -15.21 2.60 -11.21
C ARG A 102 -15.02 2.14 -9.77
N THR A 103 -15.35 0.88 -9.54
CA THR A 103 -15.22 0.21 -8.25
C THR A 103 -14.38 -1.05 -8.40
N TYR A 104 -13.40 -1.23 -7.51
CA TYR A 104 -12.54 -2.41 -7.44
C TYR A 104 -12.51 -2.93 -6.01
N ALA A 105 -12.45 -4.24 -5.81
CA ALA A 105 -12.07 -4.80 -4.52
C ALA A 105 -10.56 -4.58 -4.26
N LEU A 106 -10.11 -4.78 -3.01
CA LEU A 106 -8.69 -4.63 -2.63
C LEU A 106 -7.74 -5.57 -3.42
N ASN A 107 -8.25 -6.63 -4.03
CA ASN A 107 -7.49 -7.50 -4.93
C ASN A 107 -7.33 -6.92 -6.37
N GLY A 108 -7.92 -5.76 -6.65
CA GLY A 108 -7.88 -5.07 -7.93
C GLY A 108 -8.98 -5.45 -8.92
N THR A 109 -9.88 -6.39 -8.60
CA THR A 109 -10.95 -6.81 -9.52
C THR A 109 -12.21 -5.97 -9.34
N GLY A 110 -12.89 -5.62 -10.43
CA GLY A 110 -14.13 -4.84 -10.40
C GLY A 110 -15.08 -5.15 -11.57
N PRO A 111 -16.32 -4.65 -11.53
CA PRO A 111 -17.31 -4.88 -12.59
C PRO A 111 -16.88 -4.34 -13.96
N SER A 112 -16.08 -3.26 -13.97
CA SER A 112 -15.54 -2.65 -15.20
C SER A 112 -14.18 -3.20 -15.62
N GLY A 113 -13.79 -4.36 -15.09
CA GLY A 113 -12.49 -4.99 -15.31
C GLY A 113 -11.56 -4.90 -14.10
N SER A 114 -10.28 -5.22 -14.31
CA SER A 114 -9.28 -5.33 -13.24
C SER A 114 -8.18 -4.29 -13.37
N LEU A 115 -7.66 -3.82 -12.24
CA LEU A 115 -6.41 -3.09 -12.18
C LEU A 115 -5.27 -3.97 -12.68
N LYS A 116 -4.34 -3.40 -13.47
CA LYS A 116 -3.17 -4.14 -13.94
C LYS A 116 -2.18 -4.33 -12.76
N PRO A 117 -1.86 -5.58 -12.38
CA PRO A 117 -0.95 -5.84 -11.26
C PRO A 117 0.49 -5.49 -11.63
N LEU A 118 1.24 -5.07 -10.63
CA LEU A 118 2.70 -4.91 -10.66
C LEU A 118 3.36 -6.02 -9.84
N SER A 119 4.56 -6.43 -10.25
CA SER A 119 5.35 -7.40 -9.48
C SER A 119 5.70 -6.79 -8.12
N ALA A 120 5.31 -7.49 -7.06
CA ALA A 120 5.51 -7.09 -5.69
C ALA A 120 5.66 -8.34 -4.82
N SER A 121 6.36 -8.24 -3.69
CA SER A 121 6.49 -9.32 -2.72
C SER A 121 5.82 -8.95 -1.41
N GLN A 122 5.47 -9.97 -0.63
CA GLN A 122 5.12 -9.83 0.78
C GLN A 122 6.04 -10.73 1.59
N GLU A 123 6.93 -10.12 2.36
CA GLU A 123 7.98 -10.84 3.08
C GLU A 123 8.46 -10.05 4.29
N PHE A 124 9.32 -10.66 5.10
CA PHE A 124 9.95 -9.96 6.22
C PHE A 124 10.92 -8.90 5.72
N TRP A 125 10.98 -7.77 6.42
CA TRP A 125 11.88 -6.67 6.10
C TRP A 125 13.34 -7.12 5.96
N HIS A 126 13.81 -7.99 6.86
CA HIS A 126 15.17 -8.50 6.79
C HIS A 126 15.45 -9.31 5.51
N SER A 127 14.44 -9.96 4.92
CA SER A 127 14.58 -10.68 3.65
C SER A 127 14.61 -9.69 2.49
N TRP A 128 13.65 -8.77 2.43
CA TRP A 128 13.57 -7.74 1.39
C TRP A 128 14.88 -6.95 1.23
N ARG A 129 15.45 -6.46 2.34
CA ARG A 129 16.68 -5.66 2.32
C ARG A 129 17.91 -6.42 1.82
N THR A 130 17.89 -7.74 1.84
CA THR A 130 19.00 -8.58 1.35
C THR A 130 19.08 -8.48 -0.17
N PHE A 131 17.95 -8.33 -0.85
CA PHE A 131 17.87 -8.24 -2.31
C PHE A 131 17.80 -6.80 -2.83
N GLN A 132 17.36 -5.86 -1.98
CA GLN A 132 17.14 -4.46 -2.35
C GLN A 132 17.85 -3.51 -1.38
N SER A 133 19.17 -3.57 -1.34
CA SER A 133 20.01 -2.87 -0.34
C SER A 133 19.90 -1.34 -0.37
N THR A 134 19.37 -0.76 -1.45
CA THR A 134 19.16 0.70 -1.65
C THR A 134 17.74 1.19 -1.31
N THR A 135 16.82 0.32 -0.90
CA THR A 135 15.39 0.65 -0.66
C THR A 135 15.19 1.75 0.40
N GLU A 136 14.45 2.81 0.08
CA GLU A 136 13.89 3.75 1.08
C GLU A 136 12.53 3.22 1.59
N LYS A 137 12.25 3.38 2.88
CA LYS A 137 11.13 2.70 3.59
C LYS A 137 10.03 3.64 4.05
N TYR A 138 8.77 3.20 4.09
CA TYR A 138 7.67 3.95 4.74
C TYR A 138 7.67 3.80 6.28
#